data_AF-A0A1C5G6S8-F1
#
_entry.id   AF-A0A1C5G6S8-F1
#
_cell.length_a   1.000
_cell.length_b   1.000
_cell.length_c   1.000
_cell.angle_alpha   90.00
_cell.angle_beta   90.00
_cell.angle_gamma   90.00
#
_symmetry.space_group_name_H-M   'P 1'
#
loop_
_entity.id
_entity.type
_entity.pdbx_description
1 polymer ?
#
loop_
_entity_poly.entity_id
_entity_poly.type
_entity_poly.pdbx_seq_one_letter_code
_entity_poly.pdbx_strand_id
1 'polypeptide(L)'
;MRAVAQSGAAVAEVAQRRAEVLAKLDGEVRDATAAHELSVVVLATMLRDDALAAELSGLDVSKVRALRRTADGAAIRERVAQLGAVVPSRRGRPRAAANASPSGLVDETASAAGPLAGG
;
A
#
# COMPACT_ATOMS: atom_id res chain seq x y z
N MET A 1 -21.55 26.07 -53.00
CA MET A 1 -22.49 25.38 -52.08
C MET A 1 -22.07 23.94 -51.76
N ARG A 2 -22.29 22.93 -52.63
CA ARG A 2 -22.04 21.50 -52.27
C ARG A 2 -20.64 21.20 -51.72
N ALA A 3 -19.57 21.69 -52.35
CA ALA A 3 -18.20 21.46 -51.89
C ALA A 3 -17.96 21.99 -50.46
N VAL A 4 -18.46 23.19 -50.14
CA VAL A 4 -18.34 23.79 -48.79
C VAL A 4 -19.10 22.95 -47.74
N ALA A 5 -20.26 22.40 -48.10
CA ALA A 5 -21.01 21.51 -47.21
C ALA A 5 -20.26 20.16 -46.96
N GLN A 6 -19.61 19.61 -47.99
CA GLN A 6 -18.77 18.41 -47.85
C GLN A 6 -17.53 18.69 -46.99
N SER A 7 -16.85 19.83 -47.19
CA SER A 7 -15.74 20.25 -46.33
C SER A 7 -16.19 20.47 -44.88
N GLY A 8 -17.37 21.06 -44.65
CA GLY A 8 -17.94 21.24 -43.31
C GLY A 8 -18.21 19.91 -42.61
N ALA A 9 -18.78 18.93 -43.32
CA ALA A 9 -19.00 17.59 -42.78
C ALA A 9 -17.68 16.87 -42.42
N ALA A 10 -16.66 16.95 -43.28
CA ALA A 10 -15.35 16.36 -43.01
C ALA A 10 -14.66 17.01 -41.80
N VAL A 11 -14.76 18.33 -41.63
CA VAL A 11 -14.21 19.05 -40.46
C VAL A 11 -14.97 18.64 -39.18
N ALA A 12 -16.29 18.49 -39.24
CA ALA A 12 -17.09 18.03 -38.10
C ALA A 12 -16.70 16.60 -37.67
N GLU A 13 -16.50 15.69 -38.63
CA GLU A 13 -16.05 14.32 -38.36
C GLU A 13 -14.64 14.28 -37.74
N VAL A 14 -13.70 15.07 -38.25
CA VAL A 14 -12.35 15.19 -37.66
C VAL A 14 -12.40 15.79 -36.25
N ALA A 15 -13.27 16.77 -36.00
CA ALA A 15 -13.47 17.35 -34.69
C ALA A 15 -14.06 16.33 -33.69
N GLN A 16 -15.02 15.50 -34.13
CA GLN A 16 -15.57 14.42 -33.33
C GLN A 16 -14.51 13.37 -32.98
N ARG A 17 -13.78 12.84 -33.97
CA ARG A 17 -12.69 11.88 -33.74
C ARG A 17 -11.63 12.43 -32.78
N ARG A 18 -11.30 13.72 -32.87
CA ARG A 18 -10.40 14.40 -31.92
C ARG A 18 -10.97 14.42 -30.51
N ALA A 19 -12.27 14.70 -30.35
CA ALA A 19 -12.93 14.70 -29.03
C ALA A 19 -12.93 13.30 -28.40
N GLU A 20 -13.19 12.26 -29.19
CA GLU A 20 -13.14 10.85 -28.74
C GLU A 20 -11.73 10.43 -28.29
N VAL A 21 -10.70 10.80 -29.05
CA VAL A 21 -9.29 10.54 -28.67
C VAL A 21 -8.90 11.28 -27.39
N LEU A 22 -9.29 12.56 -27.23
CA LEU A 22 -9.02 13.31 -26.01
C LEU A 22 -9.75 12.71 -24.80
N ALA A 23 -11.03 12.35 -24.93
CA ALA A 23 -11.78 11.71 -23.87
C ALA A 23 -11.17 10.37 -23.43
N LYS A 24 -10.61 9.60 -24.37
CA LYS A 24 -9.86 8.37 -24.09
C LYS A 24 -8.57 8.67 -23.31
N LEU A 25 -7.75 9.61 -23.79
CA LEU A 25 -6.48 9.99 -23.13
C LEU A 25 -6.73 10.54 -21.72
N ASP A 26 -7.78 11.35 -21.53
CA ASP A 26 -8.20 11.82 -20.21
C ASP A 26 -8.61 10.67 -19.28
N GLY A 27 -9.18 9.59 -19.82
CA GLY A 27 -9.45 8.34 -19.09
C GLY A 27 -8.15 7.66 -18.65
N GLU A 28 -7.25 7.40 -19.60
CA GLU A 28 -5.94 6.76 -19.34
C GLU A 28 -5.10 7.55 -18.32
N VAL A 29 -5.12 8.89 -18.37
CA VAL A 29 -4.44 9.76 -17.40
C VAL A 29 -5.08 9.69 -16.01
N ARG A 30 -6.41 9.62 -15.90
CA ARG A 30 -7.10 9.41 -14.60
C ARG A 30 -6.74 8.06 -14.01
N ASP A 31 -6.78 6.99 -14.80
CA ASP A 31 -6.45 5.63 -14.35
C ASP A 31 -4.99 5.52 -13.90
N ALA A 32 -4.06 6.10 -14.67
CA ALA A 32 -2.64 6.18 -14.30
C ALA A 32 -2.42 6.99 -13.01
N THR A 33 -3.17 8.08 -12.82
CA THR A 33 -3.12 8.91 -11.60
C THR A 33 -3.61 8.10 -10.39
N ALA A 34 -4.77 7.44 -10.50
CA ALA A 34 -5.31 6.61 -9.42
C ALA A 34 -4.38 5.44 -9.07
N ALA A 35 -3.78 4.78 -10.06
CA ALA A 35 -2.80 3.71 -9.86
C ALA A 35 -1.51 4.20 -9.19
N HIS A 36 -1.04 5.41 -9.53
CA HIS A 36 0.09 6.05 -8.86
C HIS A 36 -0.24 6.39 -7.40
N GLU A 37 -1.38 7.04 -7.15
CA GLU A 37 -1.83 7.41 -5.80
C GLU A 37 -1.99 6.19 -4.88
N LEU A 38 -2.58 5.09 -5.38
CA LEU A 38 -2.64 3.82 -4.65
C LEU A 38 -1.23 3.27 -4.35
N SER A 39 -0.31 3.36 -5.32
CA SER A 39 1.07 2.88 -5.15
C SER A 39 1.84 3.70 -4.10
N VAL A 40 1.62 5.01 -4.01
CA VAL A 40 2.18 5.87 -2.96
C VAL A 40 1.63 5.49 -1.58
N VAL A 41 0.32 5.25 -1.47
CA VAL A 41 -0.29 4.84 -0.19
C VAL A 41 0.21 3.45 0.26
N VAL A 42 0.37 2.52 -0.68
CA VAL A 42 0.97 1.20 -0.42
C VAL A 42 2.43 1.35 0.04
N LEU A 43 3.22 2.22 -0.60
CA LEU A 43 4.61 2.51 -0.21
C LEU A 43 4.68 3.07 1.22
N ALA A 44 3.89 4.09 1.55
CA ALA A 44 3.79 4.64 2.90
C ALA A 44 3.36 3.59 3.94
N THR A 45 2.43 2.69 3.57
CA THR A 45 1.97 1.60 4.43
C THR A 45 3.05 0.55 4.69
N MET A 46 3.84 0.20 3.67
CA MET A 46 4.93 -0.77 3.78
C MET A 46 6.13 -0.23 4.56
N LEU A 47 6.52 1.03 4.32
CA LEU A 47 7.62 1.70 5.01
C LEU A 47 7.24 2.12 6.45
N ARG A 48 5.94 2.34 6.69
CA ARG A 48 5.39 2.99 7.90
C ARG A 48 5.89 4.42 8.13
N ASP A 49 6.30 5.07 7.04
CA ASP A 49 6.85 6.42 7.04
C ASP A 49 6.25 7.22 5.87
N ASP A 50 5.55 8.31 6.19
CA ASP A 50 4.95 9.23 5.22
C ASP A 50 5.99 10.15 4.57
N ALA A 51 7.08 10.47 5.28
CA ALA A 51 8.11 11.39 4.81
C ALA A 51 9.02 10.69 3.79
N LEU A 52 9.44 9.46 4.08
CA LEU A 52 10.21 8.66 3.13
C LEU A 52 9.37 8.28 1.89
N ALA A 53 8.08 7.99 2.05
CA ALA A 53 7.20 7.75 0.91
C ALA A 53 6.95 9.02 0.07
N ALA A 54 6.86 10.19 0.69
CA ALA A 54 6.79 11.48 0.03
C ALA A 54 8.05 11.76 -0.81
N GLU A 55 9.25 11.60 -0.22
CA GLU A 55 10.54 11.74 -0.89
C GLU A 55 10.66 10.82 -2.11
N LEU A 56 10.38 9.52 -1.94
CA LEU A 56 10.47 8.52 -3.01
C LEU A 56 9.42 8.68 -4.12
N SER A 57 8.32 9.39 -3.87
CA SER A 57 7.26 9.65 -4.86
C SER A 57 7.29 11.05 -5.47
N GLY A 58 8.15 11.95 -4.96
CA GLY A 58 8.18 13.36 -5.37
C GLY A 58 6.91 14.13 -4.99
N LEU A 59 6.19 13.69 -3.94
CA LEU A 59 4.97 14.32 -3.44
C LEU A 59 5.18 14.96 -2.06
N ASP A 60 4.35 15.95 -1.71
CA ASP A 60 4.35 16.49 -0.35
C ASP A 60 3.82 15.48 0.69
N VAL A 61 4.42 15.50 1.88
CA VAL A 61 3.95 14.69 3.04
C VAL A 61 2.48 14.94 3.37
N SER A 62 2.00 16.18 3.18
CA SER A 62 0.59 16.56 3.35
C SER A 62 -0.31 15.83 2.34
N LYS A 63 0.13 15.68 1.09
CA LYS A 63 -0.58 14.96 0.03
C LYS A 63 -0.57 13.46 0.31
N VAL A 64 0.56 12.86 0.69
CA VAL A 64 0.63 11.43 1.10
C VAL A 64 -0.35 11.14 2.25
N ARG A 65 -0.40 12.01 3.27
CA ARG A 65 -1.37 11.92 4.39
C ARG A 65 -2.82 12.16 3.98
N ALA A 66 -3.08 12.94 2.93
CA ALA A 66 -4.42 13.08 2.38
C ALA A 66 -4.86 11.78 1.69
N LEU A 67 -4.03 11.27 0.76
CA LEU A 67 -4.28 10.03 0.04
C LEU A 67 -4.50 8.84 1.00
N ARG A 68 -3.67 8.70 2.05
CA ARG A 68 -3.83 7.61 3.04
C ARG A 68 -5.12 7.70 3.86
N ARG A 69 -5.76 8.88 3.96
CA ARG A 69 -7.07 9.05 4.64
C ARG A 69 -8.26 8.72 3.73
N THR A 70 -8.10 8.84 2.41
CA THR A 70 -9.16 8.60 1.42
C THR A 70 -9.06 7.24 0.73
N ALA A 71 -7.90 6.59 0.79
CA ALA A 71 -7.67 5.31 0.12
C ALA A 71 -8.45 4.15 0.75
N ASP A 72 -8.98 3.27 -0.10
CA ASP A 72 -9.65 2.05 0.33
C ASP A 72 -8.63 1.04 0.89
N GLY A 73 -8.85 0.64 2.15
CA GLY A 73 -8.06 -0.37 2.83
C GLY A 73 -8.11 -1.75 2.16
N ALA A 74 -9.17 -2.10 1.41
CA ALA A 74 -9.21 -3.36 0.67
C ALA A 74 -8.26 -3.33 -0.53
N ALA A 75 -8.34 -2.30 -1.39
CA ALA A 75 -7.40 -2.09 -2.49
C ALA A 75 -5.92 -2.07 -2.04
N ILE A 76 -5.61 -1.42 -0.91
CA ILE A 76 -4.25 -1.43 -0.33
C ILE A 76 -3.81 -2.86 0.03
N ARG A 77 -4.66 -3.62 0.74
CA ARG A 77 -4.35 -5.00 1.15
C ARG A 77 -4.17 -5.92 -0.05
N GLU A 78 -5.03 -5.80 -1.06
CA GLU A 78 -4.92 -6.57 -2.30
C GLU A 78 -3.60 -6.28 -3.02
N ARG A 79 -3.25 -5.00 -3.20
CA ARG A 79 -1.99 -4.60 -3.84
C ARG A 79 -0.76 -5.06 -3.06
N VAL A 80 -0.80 -5.01 -1.72
CA VAL A 80 0.27 -5.57 -0.87
C VAL A 80 0.37 -7.10 -1.03
N ALA A 81 -0.76 -7.82 -1.14
CA ALA A 81 -0.76 -9.26 -1.37
C ALA A 81 -0.20 -9.63 -2.76
N GLN A 82 -0.56 -8.86 -3.81
CA GLN A 82 0.02 -9.00 -5.15
C GLN A 82 1.55 -8.83 -5.13
N LEU A 83 2.06 -7.79 -4.45
CA LEU A 83 3.50 -7.58 -4.27
C LEU A 83 4.17 -8.71 -3.46
N GLY A 84 3.50 -9.18 -2.40
CA GLY A 84 3.97 -10.30 -1.57
C GLY A 84 3.95 -11.67 -2.27
N ALA A 85 3.19 -11.83 -3.35
CA ALA A 85 3.24 -13.00 -4.23
C ALA A 85 4.42 -12.95 -5.21
N VAL A 86 4.88 -11.75 -5.59
CA VAL A 86 6.04 -11.53 -6.47
C VAL A 86 7.36 -11.61 -5.70
N VAL A 87 7.40 -11.12 -4.45
CA VAL A 87 8.58 -11.24 -3.59
C VAL A 87 8.63 -12.65 -2.97
N PRO A 88 9.65 -13.47 -3.23
CA PRO A 88 9.75 -14.79 -2.62
C PRO A 88 9.81 -14.65 -1.09
N SER A 89 8.79 -15.16 -0.41
CA SER A 89 8.68 -15.12 1.05
C SER A 89 9.94 -15.69 1.68
N ARG A 90 10.73 -14.83 2.35
CA ARG A 90 11.91 -15.25 3.12
C ARG A 90 11.46 -16.13 4.29
N ARG A 91 11.40 -17.44 4.06
CA ARG A 91 11.26 -18.49 5.09
C ARG A 91 12.46 -18.40 6.04
N GLY A 92 12.41 -17.51 7.03
CA GLY A 92 13.62 -17.18 7.78
C GLY A 92 13.49 -16.16 8.90
N ARG A 93 12.31 -15.95 9.49
CA ARG A 93 12.23 -15.41 10.86
C ARG A 93 10.94 -15.85 11.55
N PRO A 94 10.97 -16.80 12.50
CA PRO A 94 9.86 -16.96 13.42
C PRO A 94 9.69 -15.64 14.18
N ARG A 95 8.47 -15.09 14.13
CA ARG A 95 8.08 -13.94 14.95
C ARG A 95 8.14 -14.40 16.41
N ALA A 96 9.11 -13.90 17.16
CA ALA A 96 9.19 -14.16 18.59
C ALA A 96 7.85 -13.77 19.23
N ALA A 97 7.19 -14.73 19.87
CA ALA A 97 5.95 -14.49 20.56
C ALA A 97 6.23 -13.57 21.74
N ALA A 98 5.73 -12.34 21.69
CA ALA A 98 5.84 -11.41 22.78
C ALA A 98 4.91 -11.87 23.92
N ASN A 99 5.53 -12.19 25.05
CA ASN A 99 5.00 -12.05 26.41
C ASN A 99 3.58 -12.59 26.67
N ALA A 100 3.53 -13.86 27.08
CA ALA A 100 2.44 -14.40 27.88
C ALA A 100 2.99 -15.13 29.12
N SER A 101 3.47 -14.36 30.08
CA SER A 101 3.39 -14.74 31.50
C SER A 101 2.24 -13.91 32.07
N PRO A 102 1.25 -14.54 32.72
CA PRO A 102 1.41 -14.69 34.17
C PRO A 102 0.87 -16.00 34.78
N SER A 103 1.27 -16.21 36.04
CA SER A 103 0.53 -16.91 37.09
C SER A 103 0.53 -18.45 37.13
N GLY A 104 1.13 -18.97 38.21
CA GLY A 104 0.44 -19.92 39.10
C GLY A 104 0.96 -21.36 39.11
N LEU A 105 1.09 -21.90 40.35
CA LEU A 105 1.63 -23.19 40.81
C LEU A 105 3.09 -23.07 41.30
N VAL A 106 3.48 -23.19 42.60
CA VAL A 106 2.93 -23.91 43.78
C VAL A 106 2.47 -25.34 43.44
N ASP A 107 3.15 -26.43 43.79
CA ASP A 107 4.35 -26.62 44.63
C ASP A 107 5.24 -27.74 44.00
N GLU A 108 6.24 -28.41 44.60
CA GLU A 108 6.53 -28.73 46.01
C GLU A 108 8.04 -28.86 46.28
N THR A 109 8.41 -29.02 47.55
CA THR A 109 9.78 -29.19 48.07
C THR A 109 10.51 -30.46 47.61
N ALA A 110 11.79 -30.35 47.20
CA ALA A 110 12.77 -31.44 47.39
C ALA A 110 14.24 -30.96 47.35
N SER A 111 14.95 -31.22 48.45
CA SER A 111 16.40 -31.45 48.54
C SER A 111 17.38 -30.30 48.19
N ALA A 112 17.68 -29.46 49.19
CA ALA A 112 18.97 -28.78 49.29
C ALA A 112 19.37 -28.61 50.78
N ALA A 113 20.69 -28.65 51.04
CA ALA A 113 21.36 -28.34 52.30
C ALA A 113 21.03 -29.21 53.54
N GLY A 114 21.97 -30.10 53.90
CA GLY A 114 22.13 -30.55 55.28
C GLY A 114 22.85 -29.48 56.13
N PRO A 115 22.58 -29.39 57.45
CA PRO A 115 23.28 -28.47 58.33
C PRO A 115 24.54 -29.09 58.94
N LEU A 116 25.66 -28.36 58.83
CA LEU A 116 26.76 -28.47 59.79
C LEU A 116 26.37 -27.71 61.07
N ALA A 117 26.47 -28.36 62.24
CA ALA A 117 27.03 -27.82 63.51
C ALA A 117 26.49 -28.53 64.77
N GLY A 118 27.38 -28.75 65.74
CA GLY A 118 27.04 -28.81 67.18
C GLY A 118 27.37 -30.13 67.89
N GLY A 119 28.30 -30.07 68.85
CA GLY A 119 28.57 -31.15 69.82
C GLY A 119 30.06 -31.45 69.99
#